data_AF-A0A512SWM0-F1
#
_entry.id   AF-A0A512SWM0-F1
#
_cell.length_a   1.000
_cell.length_b   1.000
_cell.length_c   1.000
_cell.angle_alpha   90.00
_cell.angle_beta   90.00
_cell.angle_gamma   90.00
#
_symmetry.space_group_name_H-M   'P 1'
#
loop_
_entity.id
_entity.type
_entity.pdbx_description
1 polymer ?
#
loop_
_entity_poly.entity_id
_entity_poly.type
_entity_poly.pdbx_seq_one_letter_code
_entity_poly.pdbx_strand_id
1 'polypeptide(L)'
;MTSRMLRRVLVPLAALGLVAAVAAPASAGPDSVPGTAGATTVTGAPEPARPAFYEPPAVLPATPGAVIRTEPATFFLDPLGLSGLGLTATRVMYASKDRLDRSVAVTGTIFEPKAPWVGVGSRPLISYAVGTQGMGDRCAPSR
;
A
#
# COMPACT_ATOMS: atom_id res chain seq x y z
N MET A 1 -57.53 0.87 62.67
CA MET A 1 -56.91 2.08 62.08
C MET A 1 -55.47 1.76 61.73
N THR A 2 -55.04 2.19 60.53
CA THR A 2 -53.67 2.51 60.11
C THR A 2 -52.60 1.40 60.15
N SER A 3 -52.17 0.93 58.97
CA SER A 3 -50.97 1.46 58.31
C SER A 3 -50.41 0.46 57.28
N ARG A 4 -50.51 0.82 56.00
CA ARG A 4 -49.77 0.22 54.89
C ARG A 4 -48.33 0.74 54.94
N MET A 5 -47.32 -0.13 54.88
CA MET A 5 -45.94 0.30 54.58
C MET A 5 -45.31 -0.55 53.47
N LEU A 6 -45.39 0.02 52.26
CA LEU A 6 -44.31 0.27 51.31
C LEU A 6 -43.21 -0.82 51.12
N ARG A 7 -43.37 -1.61 50.05
CA ARG A 7 -42.29 -2.39 49.43
C ARG A 7 -41.23 -1.45 48.84
N ARG A 8 -40.00 -1.53 49.33
CA ARG A 8 -38.82 -0.92 48.67
C ARG A 8 -38.32 -1.88 47.59
N VAL A 9 -38.43 -1.48 46.32
CA VAL A 9 -37.81 -2.17 45.18
C VAL A 9 -36.37 -1.66 45.05
N LEU A 10 -35.40 -2.54 45.26
CA LEU A 10 -33.99 -2.31 44.94
C LEU A 10 -33.76 -2.70 43.48
N VAL A 11 -33.37 -1.73 42.65
CA VAL A 11 -32.94 -1.93 41.26
C VAL A 11 -31.46 -2.35 41.28
N PRO A 12 -31.04 -3.44 40.62
CA PRO A 12 -29.62 -3.74 40.47
C PRO A 12 -29.05 -2.96 39.28
N LEU A 13 -28.13 -2.03 39.55
CA LEU A 13 -27.14 -1.60 38.55
C LEU A 13 -26.14 -2.74 38.38
N ALA A 14 -26.14 -3.43 37.24
CA ALA A 14 -25.10 -4.37 36.85
C ALA A 14 -24.41 -3.87 35.58
N ALA A 15 -23.08 -3.75 35.69
CA ALA A 15 -22.18 -2.98 34.85
C ALA A 15 -22.11 -3.44 33.39
N LEU A 16 -22.15 -2.46 32.48
CA LEU A 16 -21.74 -2.62 31.09
C LEU A 16 -20.20 -2.65 31.04
N GLY A 17 -19.60 -3.84 31.13
CA GLY A 17 -18.16 -4.02 30.97
C GLY A 17 -17.74 -3.74 29.52
N LEU A 18 -17.18 -2.57 29.26
CA LEU A 18 -16.54 -2.25 27.98
C LEU A 18 -15.22 -3.03 27.90
N VAL A 19 -15.24 -4.19 27.25
CA VAL A 19 -14.01 -4.89 26.86
C VAL A 19 -13.38 -4.09 25.71
N ALA A 20 -12.54 -3.13 26.05
CA ALA A 20 -11.65 -2.50 25.08
C ALA A 20 -10.61 -3.55 24.68
N ALA A 21 -10.85 -4.24 23.56
CA ALA A 21 -9.82 -5.03 22.89
C ALA A 21 -8.74 -4.04 22.43
N VAL A 22 -7.70 -3.87 23.24
CA VAL A 22 -6.51 -3.10 22.86
C VAL A 22 -5.79 -3.92 21.81
N ALA A 23 -6.12 -3.69 20.54
CA ALA A 23 -5.32 -4.19 19.43
C ALA A 23 -3.90 -3.67 19.64
N ALA A 24 -2.92 -4.58 19.76
CA ALA A 24 -1.52 -4.21 19.86
C ALA A 24 -1.19 -3.27 18.66
N PRO A 25 -0.57 -2.11 18.89
CA PRO A 25 -0.23 -1.22 17.80
C PRO A 25 0.73 -1.96 16.87
N ALA A 26 0.47 -1.90 15.55
CA ALA A 26 1.44 -2.35 14.57
C ALA A 26 2.71 -1.49 14.74
N SER A 27 3.79 -2.07 15.29
CA SER A 27 5.08 -1.39 15.42
C SER A 27 5.98 -1.80 14.26
N ALA A 28 6.41 -0.84 13.45
CA ALA A 28 7.50 -1.03 12.50
C ALA A 28 8.81 -0.56 13.14
N GLY A 29 9.80 -1.44 13.16
CA GLY A 29 11.16 -1.10 13.55
C GLY A 29 11.92 -0.43 12.40
N PRO A 30 13.10 0.15 12.66
CA PRO A 30 13.93 0.72 11.60
C PRO A 30 14.33 -0.31 10.55
N ASP A 31 14.50 -1.59 10.93
CA ASP A 31 14.90 -2.65 10.00
C ASP A 31 13.71 -3.35 9.32
N SER A 32 12.48 -2.89 9.59
CA SER A 32 11.29 -3.43 8.95
C SER A 32 11.22 -3.00 7.49
N VAL A 33 10.89 -3.95 6.61
CA VAL A 33 10.58 -3.67 5.21
C VAL A 33 9.43 -2.66 5.16
N PRO A 34 9.61 -1.49 4.49
CA PRO A 34 8.54 -0.51 4.38
C PRO A 34 7.25 -1.09 3.77
N GLY A 35 6.10 -0.63 4.27
CA GLY A 35 4.78 -0.99 3.75
C GLY A 35 3.81 -1.36 4.86
N THR A 36 2.63 -1.85 4.47
CA THR A 36 1.51 -2.16 5.37
C THR A 36 1.10 -3.62 5.39
N ALA A 37 1.73 -4.50 4.60
CA ALA A 37 1.42 -5.93 4.59
C ALA A 37 1.41 -6.54 6.01
N GLY A 38 0.33 -7.24 6.36
CA GLY A 38 0.16 -7.85 7.69
C GLY A 38 -0.19 -6.88 8.82
N ALA A 39 -0.27 -5.57 8.58
CA ALA A 39 -0.74 -4.61 9.57
C ALA A 39 -2.24 -4.78 9.86
N THR A 40 -2.66 -4.58 11.11
CA THR A 40 -4.09 -4.59 11.49
C THR A 40 -4.77 -3.32 10.98
N THR A 41 -5.86 -3.48 10.23
CA THR A 41 -6.68 -2.35 9.76
C THR A 41 -7.66 -1.87 10.83
N VAL A 42 -8.29 -0.72 10.60
CA VAL A 42 -9.31 -0.15 11.50
C VAL A 42 -10.51 -1.09 11.70
N THR A 43 -10.79 -1.99 10.74
CA THR A 43 -11.85 -3.00 10.85
C THR A 43 -11.40 -4.28 11.54
N GLY A 44 -10.17 -4.34 12.05
CA GLY A 44 -9.60 -5.53 12.69
C GLY A 44 -9.16 -6.62 11.72
N ALA A 45 -9.32 -6.42 10.40
CA ALA A 45 -8.81 -7.34 9.40
C ALA A 45 -7.31 -7.07 9.13
N PRO A 46 -6.47 -8.10 8.96
CA PRO A 46 -5.10 -7.89 8.52
C PRO A 46 -5.07 -7.38 7.06
N GLU A 47 -4.16 -6.47 6.76
CA GLU A 47 -3.89 -6.08 5.38
C GLU A 47 -3.38 -7.29 4.58
N PRO A 48 -3.91 -7.54 3.38
CA PRO A 48 -3.49 -8.69 2.57
C PRO A 48 -2.00 -8.71 2.30
N ALA A 49 -1.46 -9.91 2.16
CA ALA A 49 -0.08 -10.10 1.71
C ALA A 49 0.16 -9.44 0.35
N ARG A 50 1.40 -9.00 0.14
CA ARG A 50 1.86 -8.50 -1.15
C ARG A 50 1.97 -9.66 -2.15
N PRO A 51 1.60 -9.44 -3.43
CA PRO A 51 1.95 -10.36 -4.49
C PRO A 51 3.47 -10.48 -4.59
N ALA A 52 3.98 -11.60 -5.10
CA ALA A 52 5.42 -11.88 -5.15
C ALA A 52 6.25 -10.74 -5.77
N PHE A 53 5.75 -10.11 -6.84
CA PHE A 53 6.42 -8.96 -7.45
C PHE A 53 6.61 -7.77 -6.50
N TYR A 54 5.76 -7.60 -5.50
CA TYR A 54 5.80 -6.49 -4.57
C TYR A 54 6.61 -6.76 -3.31
N GLU A 55 7.07 -8.00 -3.09
CA GLU A 55 7.82 -8.35 -1.88
C GLU A 55 9.31 -7.99 -2.03
N PRO A 56 9.82 -6.95 -1.33
CA PRO A 56 11.21 -6.53 -1.50
C PRO A 56 12.20 -7.67 -1.18
N PRO A 57 13.29 -7.83 -1.96
CA PRO A 57 14.30 -8.81 -1.61
C PRO A 57 14.99 -8.41 -0.29
N ALA A 58 15.48 -9.40 0.45
CA ALA A 58 16.17 -9.18 1.73
C ALA A 58 17.43 -8.30 1.59
N VAL A 59 18.07 -8.32 0.41
CA VAL A 59 19.23 -7.49 0.09
C VAL A 59 18.86 -6.53 -1.02
N LEU A 60 18.99 -5.23 -0.75
CA LEU A 60 18.69 -4.17 -1.72
C LEU A 60 19.99 -3.59 -2.31
N PRO A 61 20.00 -3.26 -3.61
CA PRO A 61 21.07 -2.46 -4.18
C PRO A 61 21.26 -1.14 -3.42
N ALA A 62 22.52 -0.73 -3.22
CA ALA A 62 22.83 0.53 -2.56
C ALA A 62 22.62 1.74 -3.49
N THR A 63 22.70 1.54 -4.81
CA THR A 63 22.62 2.58 -5.82
C THR A 63 21.15 2.96 -6.11
N PRO A 64 20.73 4.21 -5.85
CA PRO A 64 19.38 4.66 -6.22
C PRO A 64 19.15 4.55 -7.72
N GLY A 65 17.96 4.10 -8.11
CA GLY A 65 17.58 3.83 -9.50
C GLY A 65 18.00 2.46 -10.03
N ALA A 66 18.80 1.68 -9.29
CA ALA A 66 19.14 0.32 -9.71
C ALA A 66 17.89 -0.55 -9.81
N VAL A 67 17.68 -1.14 -10.99
CA VAL A 67 16.53 -2.02 -11.26
C VAL A 67 16.73 -3.33 -10.50
N ILE A 68 15.71 -3.72 -9.74
CA ILE A 68 15.65 -4.98 -8.99
C ILE A 68 14.98 -6.06 -9.84
N ARG A 69 13.84 -5.72 -10.47
CA ARG A 69 13.10 -6.63 -11.37
C ARG A 69 12.06 -5.86 -12.20
N THR A 70 11.61 -6.49 -13.28
CA THR A 70 10.60 -5.97 -14.19
C THR A 70 9.63 -7.07 -14.62
N GLU A 71 8.36 -6.72 -14.80
CA GLU A 71 7.32 -7.59 -15.36
C GLU A 71 6.39 -6.79 -16.28
N PRO A 72 5.69 -7.44 -17.23
CA PRO A 72 4.60 -6.80 -17.94
C PRO A 72 3.56 -6.21 -16.96
N ALA A 73 3.07 -5.00 -17.23
CA ALA A 73 2.02 -4.37 -16.45
C ALA A 73 0.68 -4.40 -17.20
N THR A 74 -0.41 -4.60 -16.45
CA THR A 74 -1.77 -4.34 -16.95
C THR A 74 -2.06 -2.85 -16.84
N PHE A 75 -2.53 -2.23 -17.92
CA PHE A 75 -2.93 -0.83 -17.91
C PHE A 75 -4.44 -0.70 -17.67
N PHE A 76 -4.85 -0.56 -16.41
CA PHE A 76 -6.27 -0.55 -16.03
C PHE A 76 -7.06 0.68 -16.51
N LEU A 77 -6.38 1.73 -16.98
CA LEU A 77 -7.04 2.90 -17.60
C LEU A 77 -7.40 2.65 -19.08
N ASP A 78 -7.16 1.45 -19.58
CA ASP A 78 -7.55 1.00 -20.91
C ASP A 78 -8.43 -0.26 -20.81
N PRO A 79 -9.74 -0.08 -20.59
CA PRO A 79 -10.66 -1.20 -20.44
C PRO A 79 -10.83 -2.03 -21.74
N LEU A 80 -10.43 -1.48 -22.89
CA LEU A 80 -10.52 -2.16 -24.19
C LEU A 80 -9.21 -2.88 -24.57
N GLY A 81 -8.13 -2.68 -23.81
CA GLY A 81 -6.81 -3.28 -24.09
C GLY A 81 -6.14 -2.80 -25.39
N LEU A 82 -6.63 -1.70 -25.98
CA LEU A 82 -6.15 -1.21 -27.27
C LEU A 82 -4.78 -0.52 -27.19
N SER A 83 -4.41 -0.02 -26.01
CA SER A 83 -3.11 0.59 -25.73
C SER A 83 -1.98 -0.39 -25.99
N GLY A 84 -2.19 -1.69 -25.76
CA GLY A 84 -1.22 -2.73 -26.09
C GLY A 84 -0.81 -2.75 -27.57
N LEU A 85 -1.58 -2.14 -28.47
CA LEU A 85 -1.21 -1.98 -29.88
C LEU A 85 -0.12 -0.92 -30.08
N GLY A 86 -0.14 0.15 -29.29
CA GLY A 86 0.72 1.32 -29.46
C GLY A 86 1.79 1.51 -28.38
N LEU A 87 1.66 0.86 -27.21
CA LEU A 87 2.59 0.99 -26.09
C LEU A 87 2.89 -0.36 -25.42
N THR A 88 4.05 -0.42 -24.78
CA THR A 88 4.42 -1.48 -23.83
C THR A 88 4.35 -0.90 -22.43
N ALA A 89 3.58 -1.54 -21.54
CA ALA A 89 3.53 -1.18 -20.13
C ALA A 89 4.37 -2.18 -19.33
N THR A 90 5.35 -1.67 -18.59
CA THR A 90 6.26 -2.48 -17.77
C THR A 90 6.17 -2.00 -16.34
N ARG A 91 5.89 -2.91 -15.41
CA ARG A 91 6.04 -2.63 -13.99
C ARG A 91 7.48 -2.88 -13.58
N VAL A 92 8.06 -1.96 -12.85
CA VAL A 92 9.45 -2.01 -12.37
C VAL A 92 9.50 -1.90 -10.86
N MET A 93 10.39 -2.67 -10.24
CA MET A 93 10.85 -2.45 -8.88
C MET A 93 12.30 -1.98 -8.94
N TYR A 94 12.63 -0.92 -8.21
CA TYR A 94 13.97 -0.35 -8.18
C TYR A 94 14.34 0.12 -6.77
N ALA A 95 15.64 0.22 -6.53
CA ALA A 95 16.18 0.73 -5.27
C ALA A 95 16.04 2.26 -5.21
N SER A 96 15.61 2.78 -4.07
CA SER A 96 15.54 4.21 -3.77
C SER A 96 16.03 4.45 -2.34
N LYS A 97 15.95 5.71 -1.88
CA LYS A 97 16.29 6.12 -0.53
C LYS A 97 15.05 6.64 0.19
N ASP A 98 14.88 6.23 1.45
CA ASP A 98 13.88 6.82 2.32
C ASP A 98 14.36 8.16 2.92
N ARG A 99 13.52 8.76 3.77
CA ARG A 99 13.83 10.03 4.45
C ARG A 99 15.01 9.98 5.41
N LEU A 100 15.53 8.79 5.71
CA LEU A 100 16.69 8.54 6.58
C LEU A 100 17.91 8.05 5.76
N ASP A 101 17.88 8.18 4.43
CA ASP A 101 18.92 7.74 3.48
C ASP A 101 19.18 6.22 3.44
N ARG A 102 18.22 5.43 3.91
CA ARG A 102 18.28 3.96 3.88
C ARG A 102 17.77 3.43 2.56
N SER A 103 18.37 2.35 2.06
CA SER A 103 17.92 1.71 0.82
C SER A 103 16.54 1.09 1.02
N VAL A 104 15.62 1.41 0.11
CA VAL A 104 14.25 0.88 0.08
C VAL A 104 13.88 0.44 -1.33
N ALA A 105 13.03 -0.58 -1.46
CA ALA A 105 12.44 -0.93 -2.75
C ALA A 105 11.18 -0.10 -2.98
N VAL A 106 11.05 0.49 -4.16
CA VAL A 106 9.84 1.18 -4.61
C VAL A 106 9.45 0.65 -5.99
N THR A 107 8.18 0.81 -6.36
CA THR A 107 7.66 0.36 -7.65
C THR A 107 7.12 1.51 -8.49
N GLY A 108 7.09 1.29 -9.79
CA GLY A 108 6.47 2.20 -10.76
C GLY A 108 6.04 1.47 -12.02
N THR A 109 5.38 2.19 -12.92
CA THR A 109 4.99 1.70 -14.24
C THR A 109 5.63 2.58 -15.31
N ILE A 110 6.30 1.95 -16.26
CA ILE A 110 6.89 2.58 -17.44
C ILE A 110 5.95 2.33 -18.61
N PHE A 111 5.59 3.39 -19.32
CA PHE A 111 4.85 3.31 -20.58
C PHE A 111 5.78 3.71 -21.72
N GLU A 112 6.09 2.74 -22.59
CA GLU A 112 6.98 2.95 -23.72
C GLU A 112 6.18 2.88 -25.03
N PRO A 113 6.07 3.99 -25.79
CA PRO A 113 5.44 3.95 -27.11
C PRO A 113 6.26 3.09 -28.09
N LYS A 114 5.58 2.21 -28.82
CA LYS A 114 6.20 1.34 -29.84
C LYS A 114 6.62 2.11 -31.10
N ALA A 115 5.99 3.25 -31.36
CA ALA A 115 6.36 4.12 -32.47
C ALA A 115 7.77 4.71 -32.27
N PRO A 116 8.63 4.75 -33.30
CA PRO A 116 9.95 5.35 -33.20
C PRO A 116 9.86 6.83 -32.87
N TRP A 117 10.85 7.34 -32.13
CA TRP A 117 10.98 8.77 -31.88
C TRP A 117 11.54 9.45 -33.13
N VAL A 118 10.78 10.39 -33.70
CA VAL A 118 11.15 11.14 -34.92
C VAL A 118 11.58 12.58 -34.65
N GLY A 119 11.60 13.00 -33.37
CA GLY A 119 12.06 14.32 -33.00
C GLY A 119 13.59 14.41 -32.93
N VAL A 120 14.10 15.61 -32.70
CA VAL A 120 15.53 15.87 -32.57
C VAL A 120 16.04 15.28 -31.25
N GLY A 121 17.17 14.57 -31.30
CA GLY A 121 17.86 14.04 -30.12
C GLY A 121 17.25 12.76 -29.53
N SER A 122 17.56 12.48 -28.27
CA SER A 122 17.05 11.31 -27.54
C SER A 122 15.55 11.44 -27.26
N ARG A 123 14.84 10.30 -27.22
CA ARG A 123 13.42 10.26 -26.84
C ARG A 123 13.23 10.94 -25.46
N PRO A 124 12.27 11.87 -25.32
CA PRO A 124 11.97 12.49 -24.04
C PRO A 124 11.47 11.48 -23.01
N LEU A 125 11.85 11.69 -21.75
CA LEU A 125 11.31 10.98 -20.60
C LEU A 125 10.33 11.89 -19.86
N ILE A 126 9.12 11.41 -19.61
CA ILE A 126 8.12 12.10 -18.79
C ILE A 126 8.04 11.37 -17.45
N SER A 127 8.30 12.10 -16.36
CA SER A 127 8.01 11.63 -15.01
C SER A 127 6.67 12.18 -14.58
N TYR A 128 5.76 11.29 -14.19
CA TYR A 128 4.40 11.65 -13.78
C TYR A 128 4.14 11.15 -12.37
N ALA A 129 3.98 12.10 -11.44
CA ALA A 129 3.57 11.82 -10.07
C ALA A 129 2.04 11.81 -10.01
N VAL A 130 1.48 10.63 -9.78
CA VAL A 130 0.05 10.49 -9.52
C VAL A 130 -0.33 11.12 -8.18
N GLY A 131 -1.61 11.46 -8.02
CA GLY A 131 -2.14 11.94 -6.76
C GLY A 131 -2.07 10.87 -5.65
N THR A 132 -2.44 11.26 -4.44
CA THR A 132 -2.51 10.32 -3.31
C THR A 132 -3.55 9.24 -3.59
N GLN A 133 -3.14 7.97 -3.57
CA GLN A 133 -4.04 6.83 -3.79
C GLN A 133 -4.55 6.18 -2.50
N GLY A 134 -3.80 6.33 -1.39
CA GLY A 134 -4.11 5.74 -0.10
C GLY A 134 -2.84 5.37 0.67
N MET A 135 -2.99 4.86 1.90
CA MET A 135 -1.87 4.52 2.79
C MET A 135 -1.46 3.04 2.76
N GLY A 136 -2.25 2.16 2.13
CA GLY A 136 -1.95 0.73 2.08
C GLY A 136 -1.10 0.34 0.88
N ASP A 137 -0.35 -0.77 0.99
CA ASP A 137 0.47 -1.32 -0.12
C ASP A 137 -0.37 -1.62 -1.37
N ARG A 138 -1.64 -1.98 -1.19
CA ARG A 138 -2.57 -2.22 -2.29
C ARG A 138 -2.96 -0.95 -3.06
N CYS A 139 -2.71 0.23 -2.50
CA CYS A 139 -2.97 1.52 -3.14
C CYS A 139 -1.83 1.95 -4.07
N ALA A 140 -0.74 1.18 -4.16
CA ALA A 140 0.37 1.48 -5.05
C ALA A 140 -0.13 1.62 -6.51
N PRO A 141 0.12 2.74 -7.20
CA PRO A 141 -0.39 2.98 -8.56
C PRO A 141 0.02 1.95 -9.61
N SER A 142 1.11 1.22 -9.37
CA SER A 142 1.59 0.16 -10.26
C SER A 142 0.82 -1.16 -10.14
N ARG A 143 -0.09 -1.26 -9.16
CA ARG A 143 -0.81 -2.49 -8.79
C ARG A 143 -2.25 -2.45 -9.28
#